data_AF-A0AAV1QKV7-F1
#
_entry.id   AF-A0AAV1QKV7-F1
#
_cell.length_a   1.000
_cell.length_b   1.000
_cell.length_c   1.000
_cell.angle_alpha   90.00
_cell.angle_beta   90.00
_cell.angle_gamma   90.00
#
_symmetry.space_group_name_H-M   'P 1'
#
loop_
_entity.id
_entity.type
_entity.pdbx_description
1 polymer ?
#
loop_
_entity_poly.entity_id
_entity_poly.type
_entity_poly.pdbx_seq_one_letter_code
_entity_poly.pdbx_strand_id
1 'polypeptide(L)'
;MASMAAALARQKAREEDGAGSRANAVPFNQQDFERLRRDCLQSGSLFCDPTFPPNWDSLGYNQLGRYSSKTIGVEWKRPGLWQYGEWVDVVVDDRLPTRDGKLLFVHSEEGREFWSALLEKAYAK
;
A
#
# COMPACT_ATOMS: atom_id res chain seq x y z
N MET A 1 -19.17 5.74 13.64
CA MET A 1 -20.19 4.83 14.23
C MET A 1 -20.66 3.89 13.14
N ALA A 2 -20.26 2.61 13.15
CA ALA A 2 -20.76 1.63 12.19
C ALA A 2 -22.20 1.23 12.59
N SER A 3 -23.15 1.25 11.65
CA SER A 3 -24.54 0.88 11.94
C SER A 3 -24.68 -0.63 12.09
N MET A 4 -25.62 -1.07 12.92
CA MET A 4 -25.95 -2.49 13.13
C MET A 4 -26.35 -3.18 11.82
N ALA A 5 -26.95 -2.42 10.87
CA ALA A 5 -27.25 -2.87 9.52
C ALA A 5 -25.98 -3.19 8.70
N ALA A 6 -24.93 -2.36 8.80
CA ALA A 6 -23.67 -2.62 8.13
C ALA A 6 -22.96 -3.86 8.68
N ALA A 7 -23.11 -4.14 9.99
CA ALA A 7 -22.58 -5.36 10.60
C ALA A 7 -23.32 -6.62 10.11
N LEU A 8 -24.67 -6.58 10.06
CA LEU A 8 -25.48 -7.69 9.55
C LEU A 8 -25.23 -7.97 8.07
N ALA A 9 -25.08 -6.93 7.24
CA ALA A 9 -24.76 -7.09 5.82
C ALA A 9 -23.39 -7.78 5.61
N ARG A 10 -22.38 -7.41 6.41
CA ARG A 10 -21.06 -8.07 6.38
C ARG A 10 -21.11 -9.52 6.86
N GLN A 11 -21.95 -9.83 7.85
CA GLN A 11 -22.13 -11.19 8.34
C GLN A 11 -22.82 -12.05 7.27
N LYS A 12 -23.87 -11.54 6.64
CA LYS A 12 -24.57 -12.24 5.55
C LYS A 12 -23.64 -12.52 4.36
N ALA A 13 -22.85 -11.53 3.93
CA ALA A 13 -21.86 -11.72 2.85
C ALA A 13 -20.76 -12.74 3.21
N ARG A 14 -20.40 -12.89 4.49
CA ARG A 14 -19.48 -13.93 4.96
C ARG A 14 -20.09 -15.32 4.85
N GLU A 15 -21.34 -15.47 5.26
CA GLU A 15 -22.04 -16.75 5.33
C GLU A 15 -22.47 -17.26 3.95
N GLU A 16 -22.94 -16.37 3.06
CA GLU A 16 -23.46 -16.73 1.73
C GLU A 16 -22.38 -16.74 0.65
N ASP A 17 -21.52 -15.71 0.60
CA ASP A 17 -20.54 -15.52 -0.48
C ASP A 17 -19.11 -15.91 -0.07
N GLY A 18 -18.90 -16.32 1.18
CA GLY A 18 -17.56 -16.60 1.71
C GLY A 18 -16.66 -15.35 1.77
N ALA A 19 -17.24 -14.14 1.76
CA ALA A 19 -16.49 -12.90 1.76
C ALA A 19 -15.63 -12.76 3.02
N GLY A 20 -14.34 -12.46 2.85
CA GLY A 20 -13.36 -12.40 3.93
C GLY A 20 -12.60 -13.71 4.17
N SER A 21 -12.83 -14.74 3.34
CA SER A 21 -11.99 -15.93 3.28
C SER A 21 -10.70 -15.67 2.49
N ARG A 22 -9.71 -16.57 2.60
CA ARG A 22 -8.47 -16.49 1.80
C ARG A 22 -8.74 -16.50 0.29
N ALA A 23 -9.81 -17.18 -0.14
CA ALA A 23 -10.19 -17.29 -1.55
C ALA A 23 -11.05 -16.11 -2.04
N ASN A 24 -11.77 -15.43 -1.13
CA ASN A 24 -12.63 -14.30 -1.45
C ASN A 24 -12.33 -13.14 -0.48
N ALA A 25 -11.18 -12.48 -0.68
CA ALA A 25 -10.74 -11.38 0.16
C ALA A 25 -11.58 -10.12 -0.11
N VAL A 26 -11.99 -9.43 0.97
CA VAL A 26 -12.72 -8.17 0.85
C VAL A 26 -11.74 -7.02 0.55
N PRO A 27 -12.05 -6.14 -0.40
CA PRO A 27 -11.25 -4.95 -0.68
C PRO A 27 -11.02 -4.08 0.57
N PHE A 28 -9.76 -3.85 0.93
CA PHE A 28 -9.42 -2.88 1.96
C PHE A 28 -9.66 -1.45 1.45
N ASN A 29 -10.28 -0.60 2.28
CA ASN A 29 -10.69 0.76 1.89
C ASN A 29 -11.48 0.86 0.57
N GLN A 30 -12.21 -0.19 0.20
CA GLN A 30 -12.98 -0.27 -1.05
C GLN A 30 -12.12 -0.13 -2.32
N GLN A 31 -10.82 -0.47 -2.25
CA GLN A 31 -9.91 -0.42 -3.39
C GLN A 31 -9.88 -1.78 -4.10
N ASP A 32 -10.39 -1.81 -5.33
CA ASP A 32 -10.32 -2.98 -6.22
C ASP A 32 -9.06 -2.90 -7.07
N PHE A 33 -8.22 -3.91 -6.90
CA PHE A 33 -6.96 -4.04 -7.58
C PHE A 33 -7.03 -4.07 -9.11
N GLU A 34 -7.79 -5.02 -9.65
CA GLU A 34 -7.86 -5.27 -11.09
C GLU A 34 -8.46 -4.06 -11.80
N ARG A 35 -9.39 -3.37 -11.13
CA ARG A 35 -9.91 -2.10 -11.60
C ARG A 35 -8.84 -1.01 -11.61
N LEU A 36 -8.14 -0.81 -10.49
CA LEU A 36 -7.12 0.24 -10.36
C LEU A 36 -5.96 0.03 -11.34
N ARG A 37 -5.48 -1.21 -11.50
CA ARG A 37 -4.46 -1.56 -12.49
C ARG A 37 -4.93 -1.22 -13.89
N ARG A 38 -6.15 -1.63 -14.26
CA ARG A 38 -6.72 -1.34 -15.58
C ARG A 38 -6.79 0.15 -15.86
N ASP A 39 -7.29 0.92 -14.90
CA ASP A 39 -7.42 2.37 -15.03
C ASP A 39 -6.04 3.04 -15.23
N CYS A 40 -5.02 2.60 -14.47
CA CYS A 40 -3.64 3.08 -14.60
C CYS A 40 -2.99 2.72 -15.94
N LEU A 41 -3.20 1.49 -16.41
CA LEU A 41 -2.71 1.03 -17.70
C LEU A 41 -3.38 1.79 -18.85
N GLN A 42 -4.68 2.07 -18.74
CA GLN A 42 -5.43 2.81 -19.74
C GLN A 42 -5.04 4.29 -19.80
N SER A 43 -4.78 4.92 -18.65
CA SER A 43 -4.33 6.31 -18.58
C SER A 43 -2.83 6.49 -18.85
N GLY A 44 -2.05 5.42 -18.82
CA GLY A 44 -0.59 5.47 -18.90
C GLY A 44 0.06 6.12 -17.67
N SER A 45 -0.64 6.18 -16.54
CA SER A 45 -0.15 6.80 -15.30
C SER A 45 0.15 5.75 -14.24
N LEU A 46 1.21 5.95 -13.46
CA LEU A 46 1.51 5.10 -12.32
C LEU A 46 0.50 5.32 -11.18
N PHE A 47 0.10 4.23 -10.53
CA PHE A 47 -0.79 4.29 -9.38
C PHE A 47 -0.19 5.13 -8.25
N CYS A 48 -1.03 5.96 -7.64
CA CYS A 48 -0.74 6.72 -6.44
C CYS A 48 -1.85 6.42 -5.45
N ASP A 49 -1.52 5.84 -4.30
CA ASP A 49 -2.54 5.42 -3.36
C ASP A 49 -3.19 6.64 -2.68
N PRO A 50 -4.48 6.92 -2.91
CA PRO A 50 -5.15 8.06 -2.28
C PRO A 50 -5.35 7.86 -0.78
N THR A 51 -5.35 6.61 -0.30
CA THR A 51 -5.58 6.28 1.11
C THR A 51 -4.29 6.17 1.92
N PHE A 52 -3.14 6.17 1.24
CA PHE A 52 -1.82 6.11 1.85
C PHE A 52 -0.85 7.03 1.10
N PRO A 53 -1.04 8.37 1.20
CA PRO A 53 -0.29 9.33 0.43
C PRO A 53 1.20 9.36 0.81
N PRO A 54 2.11 9.74 -0.10
CA PRO A 54 3.55 9.79 0.15
C PRO A 54 3.94 11.03 0.97
N ASN A 55 3.39 11.17 2.17
CA ASN A 55 3.65 12.29 3.07
C ASN A 55 3.89 11.80 4.51
N TRP A 56 4.06 12.74 5.44
CA TRP A 56 4.30 12.43 6.85
C TRP A 56 3.13 11.72 7.54
N ASP A 57 1.90 11.84 7.05
CA ASP A 57 0.74 11.16 7.64
C ASP A 57 0.84 9.63 7.46
N SER A 58 1.49 9.18 6.39
CA SER A 58 1.79 7.77 6.12
C SER A 58 3.09 7.26 6.75
N LEU A 59 3.96 8.13 7.27
CA LEU A 59 5.18 7.71 7.99
C LEU A 59 4.89 7.30 9.43
N GLY A 60 3.81 7.83 10.01
CA GLY A 60 3.37 7.55 11.37
C GLY A 60 3.19 8.82 12.20
N TYR A 61 2.98 8.62 13.49
CA TYR A 61 2.68 9.68 14.45
C TYR A 61 3.85 9.92 15.42
N ASN A 62 3.80 11.02 16.17
CA ASN A 62 4.77 11.39 17.20
C ASN A 62 6.23 11.44 16.68
N GLN A 63 7.01 10.40 16.96
CA GLN A 63 8.42 10.28 16.57
C GLN A 63 8.61 10.09 15.06
N LEU A 64 7.57 9.80 14.31
CA LEU A 64 7.59 9.73 12.84
C LEU A 64 6.62 10.73 12.19
N GLY A 65 6.09 11.69 12.96
CA GLY A 65 5.18 12.72 12.45
C GLY A 65 5.91 13.93 11.87
N ARG A 66 5.12 14.92 11.41
CA ARG A 66 5.57 16.16 10.73
C ARG A 66 6.67 16.96 11.44
N TYR A 67 6.74 16.89 12.77
CA TYR A 67 7.70 17.66 13.58
C TYR A 67 8.87 16.82 14.10
N SER A 68 9.00 15.58 13.64
CA SER A 68 10.10 14.72 14.04
C SER A 68 11.36 15.01 13.25
N SER A 69 12.50 15.12 13.95
CA SER A 69 13.82 15.16 13.30
C SER A 69 14.15 13.89 12.49
N LYS A 70 13.44 12.79 12.74
CA LYS A 70 13.58 11.53 12.00
C LYS A 70 12.97 11.59 10.60
N THR A 71 11.97 12.46 10.38
CA THR A 71 11.27 12.58 9.09
C THR A 71 11.72 13.76 8.24
N ILE A 72 12.54 14.66 8.80
CA ILE A 72 13.21 15.72 8.03
C ILE A 72 14.19 15.08 7.04
N GLY A 73 14.07 15.47 5.77
CA GLY A 73 14.91 14.97 4.67
C GLY A 73 14.48 13.61 4.10
N VAL A 74 13.28 13.13 4.46
CA VAL A 74 12.71 11.91 3.88
C VAL A 74 12.08 12.22 2.52
N GLU A 75 12.44 11.41 1.53
CA GLU A 75 11.93 11.47 0.17
C GLU A 75 11.23 10.15 -0.18
N TRP A 76 10.08 10.23 -0.85
CA TRP A 76 9.37 9.06 -1.34
C TRP A 76 9.81 8.75 -2.77
N LYS A 77 10.43 7.58 -2.98
CA LYS A 77 10.94 7.15 -4.29
C LYS A 77 10.32 5.85 -4.73
N ARG A 78 10.09 5.70 -6.03
CA ARG A 78 9.71 4.41 -6.62
C ARG A 78 10.98 3.61 -6.88
N PRO A 79 11.06 2.34 -6.45
CA PRO A 79 12.15 1.48 -6.85
C PRO A 79 12.11 1.33 -8.38
N GLY A 80 13.29 1.28 -9.00
CA GLY A 80 13.40 0.87 -10.39
C GLY A 80 13.10 -0.63 -10.47
N LEU A 81 11.82 -0.99 -10.57
CA LEU A 81 11.42 -2.38 -10.72
C LEU A 81 11.85 -2.83 -12.12
N TRP A 82 12.71 -3.84 -12.16
CA TRP A 82 13.11 -4.46 -13.41
C TRP A 82 11.90 -5.23 -13.96
N GLN A 83 11.31 -4.78 -15.06
CA GLN A 83 10.28 -5.53 -15.76
C GLN A 83 10.63 -5.75 -17.24
N TYR A 84 11.26 -6.91 -17.48
CA TYR A 84 10.98 -7.84 -18.59
C TYR A 84 10.97 -9.29 -18.04
N GLY A 85 9.83 -9.74 -17.54
CA GLY A 85 8.59 -9.02 -17.78
C GLY A 85 7.38 -9.66 -17.21
N GLU A 86 7.31 -9.76 -15.88
CA GLU A 86 6.27 -9.09 -15.11
C GLU A 86 6.22 -9.64 -13.69
N TRP A 87 6.15 -8.73 -12.71
CA TRP A 87 5.59 -9.03 -11.40
C TRP A 87 4.37 -8.16 -11.14
N VAL A 88 3.33 -8.87 -10.71
CA VAL A 88 1.92 -8.51 -10.54
C VAL A 88 1.64 -8.57 -9.05
N ASP A 89 0.75 -7.81 -8.45
CA ASP A 89 0.30 -6.44 -8.70
C ASP A 89 0.06 -5.97 -7.22
N VAL A 90 0.21 -4.68 -6.91
CA VAL A 90 0.27 -4.23 -5.49
C VAL A 90 -0.83 -3.21 -5.19
N VAL A 91 -1.76 -3.50 -4.26
CA VAL A 91 -2.78 -2.52 -3.78
C VAL A 91 -2.20 -1.58 -2.71
N VAL A 92 -0.98 -1.13 -2.96
CA VAL A 92 -0.27 -0.02 -2.31
C VAL A 92 0.72 0.47 -3.36
N ASP A 93 0.83 1.78 -3.56
CA ASP A 93 1.81 2.27 -4.53
C ASP A 93 3.25 1.88 -4.14
N ASP A 94 4.14 1.81 -5.12
CA ASP A 94 5.53 1.39 -4.92
C ASP A 94 6.43 2.49 -4.36
N ARG A 95 5.91 3.65 -3.92
CA ARG A 95 6.74 4.68 -3.31
C ARG A 95 7.18 4.25 -1.93
N LEU A 96 8.48 4.25 -1.68
CA LEU A 96 9.07 3.89 -0.40
C LEU A 96 9.79 5.10 0.22
N PRO A 97 9.73 5.28 1.56
CA PRO A 97 10.48 6.31 2.27
C PRO A 97 11.99 6.07 2.19
N THR A 98 12.72 7.07 1.72
CA THR A 98 14.18 7.04 1.60
C THR A 98 14.82 8.26 2.25
N ARG A 99 16.05 8.11 2.73
CA ARG A 99 16.93 9.20 3.18
C ARG A 99 18.31 8.96 2.62
N ASP A 100 18.88 9.98 1.98
CA ASP A 100 20.20 9.89 1.31
C ASP A 100 20.28 8.72 0.29
N GLY A 101 19.15 8.43 -0.37
CA GLY A 101 19.05 7.34 -1.34
C GLY A 101 18.95 5.93 -0.75
N LYS A 102 18.89 5.78 0.57
CA LYS A 102 18.72 4.50 1.28
C LYS A 102 17.31 4.36 1.83
N LEU A 103 16.74 3.15 1.79
CA LEU A 103 15.43 2.88 2.39
C LEU A 103 15.51 3.05 3.92
N LEU A 104 14.46 3.62 4.50
CA LEU A 104 14.40 3.91 5.95
C LEU A 104 13.87 2.75 6.79
N PHE A 105 13.06 1.89 6.17
CA PHE A 105 12.41 0.75 6.82
C PHE A 105 12.96 -0.57 6.27
N VAL A 106 12.23 -1.68 6.42
CA VAL A 106 12.69 -3.00 6.01
C VAL A 106 13.12 -2.98 4.54
N HIS A 107 14.32 -3.48 4.29
CA HIS A 107 14.89 -3.63 2.96
C HIS A 107 15.78 -4.87 2.90
N SER A 108 15.94 -5.44 1.71
CA SER A 108 16.97 -6.46 1.46
C SER A 108 18.37 -5.85 1.46
N GLU A 109 19.35 -6.57 2.00
CA GLU A 109 20.76 -6.17 1.99
C GLU A 109 21.34 -6.14 0.56
N GLU A 110 20.83 -6.99 -0.33
CA GLU A 110 21.22 -7.08 -1.75
C GLU A 110 20.72 -5.88 -2.59
N GLY A 111 19.82 -5.04 -2.04
CA GLY A 111 19.35 -3.79 -2.64
C GLY A 111 18.48 -3.92 -3.91
N ARG A 112 18.20 -5.14 -4.36
CA ARG A 112 17.42 -5.43 -5.59
C ARG A 112 16.08 -6.12 -5.33
N GLU A 113 15.79 -6.46 -4.09
CA GLU A 113 14.53 -7.07 -3.68
C GLU A 113 13.71 -6.08 -2.82
N PHE A 114 12.49 -5.77 -3.27
CA PHE A 114 11.62 -4.77 -2.63
C PHE A 114 10.33 -5.37 -2.07
N TRP A 115 10.11 -6.68 -2.21
CA TRP A 115 8.88 -7.34 -1.78
C TRP A 115 8.65 -7.20 -0.27
N SER A 116 9.71 -7.26 0.54
CA SER A 116 9.64 -7.09 2.00
C SER A 116 9.26 -5.67 2.39
N ALA A 117 9.82 -4.66 1.71
CA ALA A 117 9.49 -3.25 1.92
C ALA A 117 8.04 -2.93 1.51
N LEU A 118 7.58 -3.48 0.39
CA LEU A 118 6.20 -3.31 -0.08
C LEU A 118 5.19 -4.02 0.83
N LEU A 119 5.54 -5.21 1.35
CA LEU A 119 4.72 -5.93 2.32
C LEU A 119 4.60 -5.16 3.64
N GLU A 120 5.71 -4.62 4.16
CA GLU A 120 5.69 -3.78 5.35
C GLU A 120 4.80 -2.54 5.15
N LYS A 121 4.91 -1.89 3.99
CA LYS A 121 4.06 -0.74 3.65
C LYS A 121 2.57 -1.12 3.60
N ALA A 122 2.24 -2.28 3.04
CA ALA A 122 0.86 -2.79 3.02
C ALA A 122 0.33 -3.14 4.41
N TYR A 123 1.20 -3.52 5.34
CA TYR A 123 0.84 -3.72 6.74
C TYR A 123 0.66 -2.40 7.52
N ALA A 124 1.43 -1.36 7.16
CA ALA A 124 1.37 -0.05 7.81
C ALA A 124 0.14 0.80 7.41
N LYS A 125 -0.47 0.46 6.27
CA LYS A 125 -1.68 1.08 5.73
C LYS A 125 -2.94 0.57 6.42
#